data_AF-A0A2G6J6I4-F1
#
_entry.id   AF-A0A2G6J6I4-F1
#
_cell.length_a   1.000
_cell.length_b   1.000
_cell.length_c   1.000
_cell.angle_alpha   90.00
_cell.angle_beta   90.00
_cell.angle_gamma   90.00
#
_symmetry.space_group_name_H-M   'P 1'
#
loop_
_entity.id
_entity.type
_entity.pdbx_description
1 polymer ?
#
loop_
_entity_poly.entity_id
_entity_poly.type
_entity_poly.pdbx_seq_one_letter_code
_entity_poly.pdbx_strand_id
1 'polypeptide(L)'
;MDAAVLTLAEALERAPRPTLVWGEGISALPSAAGGAGPLTFFTDDLITARALCCDSGVAPPGRGYERIALRVPKAKALLELRLRVAASLLAPGGELWVAGHGHDGIKGAARLLAGVAGPVEVVRLKRRCRVLGARVARPAEPVDLASFARRFKVPAPGGPLAVTSLPGVFNHGALDRGTALLLEQLGAAVPAWKRVLDLGCGAGVLGAWIARRKPTATVELLDVSATAVAASRQTLSDNGLDAVVHHALVDELPEAVYDLVVSNPP
;
A
#
# COMPACT_ATOMS: atom_id res chain seq x y z
N MET A 1 5.82 -15.81 15.02
CA MET A 1 5.39 -14.40 15.19
C MET A 1 6.56 -13.49 14.84
N ASP A 2 6.32 -12.45 14.03
CA ASP A 2 7.35 -11.53 13.53
C ASP A 2 8.06 -10.78 14.69
N ALA A 3 9.40 -10.70 14.63
CA ALA A 3 10.20 -10.14 15.71
C ALA A 3 10.00 -8.62 15.89
N ALA A 4 9.71 -7.89 14.80
CA ALA A 4 9.45 -6.46 14.85
C ALA A 4 8.07 -6.20 15.47
N VAL A 5 7.06 -7.00 15.14
CA VAL A 5 5.72 -6.94 15.77
C VAL A 5 5.81 -7.19 17.27
N LEU A 6 6.54 -8.23 17.70
CA LEU A 6 6.77 -8.49 19.14
C LEU A 6 7.49 -7.34 19.84
N THR A 7 8.44 -6.71 19.15
CA THR A 7 9.20 -5.59 19.72
C THR A 7 8.35 -4.32 19.81
N LEU A 8 7.44 -4.12 18.85
CA LEU A 8 6.44 -3.06 18.88
C LEU A 8 5.42 -3.28 20.00
N ALA A 9 4.89 -4.50 20.15
CA ALA A 9 3.96 -4.84 21.22
C ALA A 9 4.52 -4.48 22.60
N GLU A 10 5.75 -4.94 22.91
CA GLU A 10 6.40 -4.61 24.18
C GLU A 10 6.65 -3.10 24.37
N ALA A 11 6.86 -2.34 23.28
CA ALA A 11 7.02 -0.90 23.37
C ALA A 11 5.69 -0.21 23.72
N LEU A 12 4.59 -0.68 23.13
CA LEU A 12 3.23 -0.17 23.38
C LEU A 12 2.77 -0.47 24.81
N GLU A 13 3.08 -1.66 25.35
CA GLU A 13 2.77 -2.03 26.73
C GLU A 13 3.52 -1.20 27.77
N ARG A 14 4.75 -0.79 27.47
CA ARG A 14 5.57 0.04 28.37
C ARG A 14 5.16 1.51 28.38
N ALA A 15 4.44 1.97 27.37
CA ALA A 15 3.93 3.32 27.28
C ALA A 15 2.47 3.33 26.79
N PRO A 16 1.53 2.84 27.62
CA PRO A 16 0.11 2.73 27.24
C PRO A 16 -0.48 4.09 26.87
N ARG A 17 -1.03 4.17 25.66
CA ARG A 17 -1.68 5.37 25.11
C ARG A 17 -2.53 4.97 23.89
N PRO A 18 -3.64 5.68 23.58
CA PRO A 18 -4.34 5.52 22.31
C PRO A 18 -3.37 5.56 21.13
N THR A 19 -3.31 4.48 20.36
CA THR A 19 -2.36 4.32 19.26
C THR A 19 -3.06 3.78 18.02
N LEU A 20 -2.95 4.51 16.91
CA LEU A 20 -3.25 3.97 15.59
C LEU A 20 -2.02 3.18 15.10
N VAL A 21 -2.21 1.92 14.78
CA VAL A 21 -1.18 1.08 14.15
C VAL A 21 -1.52 0.95 12.66
N TRP A 22 -0.63 1.47 11.81
CA TRP A 22 -0.84 1.49 10.36
C TRP A 22 0.22 0.67 9.61
N GLY A 23 -0.25 -0.31 8.84
CA GLY A 23 0.55 -1.05 7.87
C GLY A 23 0.16 -2.52 7.77
N GLU A 24 1.06 -3.32 7.20
CA GLU A 24 0.84 -4.74 6.91
C GLU A 24 1.66 -5.64 7.82
N GLY A 25 1.24 -6.91 7.93
CA GLY A 25 1.94 -7.91 8.73
C GLY A 25 1.90 -7.63 10.23
N ILE A 26 0.88 -6.88 10.67
CA ILE A 26 0.64 -6.50 12.06
C ILE A 26 -0.51 -7.30 12.70
N SER A 27 -1.04 -8.32 12.01
CA SER A 27 -2.21 -9.10 12.45
C SER A 27 -2.01 -9.86 13.76
N ALA A 28 -0.76 -10.10 14.17
CA ALA A 28 -0.44 -10.73 15.46
C ALA A 28 -0.33 -9.72 16.62
N LEU A 29 -0.44 -8.41 16.37
CA LEU A 29 -0.29 -7.40 17.41
C LEU A 29 -1.39 -7.44 18.48
N PRO A 30 -2.70 -7.65 18.16
CA PRO A 30 -3.75 -7.70 19.18
C PRO A 30 -3.51 -8.77 20.26
N SER A 31 -2.98 -9.93 19.87
CA SER A 31 -2.67 -11.02 20.82
C SER A 31 -1.32 -10.83 21.52
N ALA A 32 -0.41 -10.03 20.96
CA ALA A 32 0.92 -9.79 21.50
C ALA A 32 1.00 -8.59 22.46
N ALA A 33 0.06 -7.64 22.38
CA ALA A 33 0.10 -6.36 23.09
C ALA A 33 -1.02 -6.26 24.15
N GLY A 34 -1.19 -7.29 24.98
CA GLY A 34 -2.30 -7.41 25.93
C GLY A 34 -2.31 -6.33 27.03
N GLY A 35 -1.15 -5.72 27.32
CA GLY A 35 -1.04 -4.60 28.26
C GLY A 35 -1.00 -3.21 27.62
N ALA A 36 -1.21 -3.10 26.30
CA ALA A 36 -1.18 -1.81 25.63
C ALA A 36 -2.43 -0.95 25.93
N GLY A 37 -2.31 0.36 25.73
CA GLY A 37 -3.49 1.24 25.69
C GLY A 37 -4.39 0.93 24.49
N PRO A 38 -5.48 1.68 24.28
CA PRO A 38 -6.39 1.46 23.16
C PRO A 38 -5.66 1.42 21.81
N LEU A 39 -5.82 0.32 21.06
CA LEU A 39 -5.22 0.15 19.73
C LEU A 39 -6.30 0.22 18.66
N THR A 40 -6.04 1.02 17.63
CA THR A 40 -6.82 1.05 16.39
C THR A 40 -5.93 0.61 15.25
N PHE A 41 -6.46 -0.11 14.28
CA PHE A 41 -5.69 -0.65 13.16
C PHE A 41 -6.16 -0.05 11.85
N PHE A 42 -5.23 0.17 10.94
CA PHE A 42 -5.51 0.59 9.57
C PHE A 42 -4.49 0.00 8.61
N THR A 43 -4.90 -0.32 7.39
CA THR A 43 -4.02 -0.91 6.37
C THR A 43 -4.53 -0.58 4.97
N ASP A 44 -3.66 -0.59 3.99
CA ASP A 44 -4.04 -0.53 2.57
C ASP A 44 -4.27 -1.92 1.96
N ASP A 45 -4.08 -3.01 2.73
CA ASP A 45 -4.19 -4.40 2.27
C ASP A 45 -5.40 -5.12 2.90
N LEU A 46 -6.31 -5.61 2.06
CA LEU A 46 -7.53 -6.30 2.51
C LEU A 46 -7.28 -7.61 3.25
N ILE A 47 -6.18 -8.31 2.97
CA ILE A 47 -5.84 -9.55 3.70
C ILE A 47 -5.58 -9.22 5.17
N THR A 48 -4.77 -8.19 5.41
CA THR A 48 -4.49 -7.66 6.74
C THR A 48 -5.75 -7.08 7.38
N ALA A 49 -6.58 -6.37 6.62
CA ALA A 49 -7.81 -5.76 7.11
C ALA A 49 -8.82 -6.80 7.60
N ARG A 50 -9.03 -7.86 6.80
CA ARG A 50 -9.90 -8.99 7.15
C ARG A 50 -9.38 -9.72 8.39
N ALA A 51 -8.07 -9.94 8.50
CA ALA A 51 -7.46 -10.60 9.66
C ALA A 51 -7.59 -9.79 10.96
N LEU A 52 -7.69 -8.46 10.88
CA LEU A 52 -7.81 -7.55 12.03
C LEU A 52 -9.24 -7.04 12.25
N CYS A 53 -10.18 -7.34 11.35
CA CYS A 53 -11.50 -6.72 11.29
C CYS A 53 -11.42 -5.18 11.36
N CYS A 54 -10.55 -4.57 10.56
CA CYS A 54 -10.31 -3.13 10.59
C CYS A 54 -10.55 -2.43 9.24
N ASP A 55 -10.63 -1.10 9.29
CA ASP A 55 -10.78 -0.27 8.09
C ASP A 55 -9.54 -0.35 7.19
N SER A 56 -9.78 -0.17 5.89
CA SER A 56 -8.72 -0.13 4.89
C SER A 56 -8.86 1.01 3.89
N GLY A 57 -7.74 1.41 3.30
CA GLY A 57 -7.68 2.48 2.32
C GLY A 57 -6.26 3.01 2.11
N VAL A 58 -6.12 4.04 1.27
CA VAL A 58 -4.79 4.61 0.95
C VAL A 58 -4.17 5.36 2.14
N ALA A 59 -5.01 5.95 3.00
CA ALA A 59 -4.59 6.66 4.20
C ALA A 59 -5.66 6.55 5.30
N PRO A 60 -5.26 6.54 6.59
CA PRO A 60 -6.21 6.50 7.70
C PRO A 60 -7.17 7.70 7.66
N PRO A 61 -8.45 7.51 8.02
CA PRO A 61 -9.39 8.62 8.14
C PRO A 61 -9.09 9.48 9.38
N GLY A 62 -9.67 10.69 9.44
CA GLY A 62 -9.62 11.54 10.64
C GLY A 62 -8.27 12.20 10.93
N ARG A 63 -8.19 12.92 12.05
CA ARG A 63 -7.01 13.66 12.54
C ARG A 63 -7.02 13.71 14.06
N GLY A 64 -5.92 14.18 14.67
CA GLY A 64 -5.81 14.36 16.11
C GLY A 64 -5.32 13.11 16.84
N TYR A 65 -4.64 12.19 16.14
CA TYR A 65 -4.09 10.99 16.76
C TYR A 65 -2.99 11.34 17.76
N GLU A 66 -3.03 10.74 18.96
CA GLU A 66 -1.98 10.94 19.96
C GLU A 66 -0.69 10.19 19.62
N ARG A 67 -0.83 8.98 19.06
CA ARG A 67 0.28 8.19 18.56
C ARG A 67 -0.13 7.46 17.29
N ILE A 68 0.76 7.46 16.31
CA ILE A 68 0.69 6.59 15.13
C ILE A 68 1.94 5.73 15.10
N ALA A 69 1.78 4.41 15.03
CA ALA A 69 2.87 3.45 14.90
C ALA A 69 2.82 2.76 13.54
N LEU A 70 3.95 2.77 12.84
CA LEU A 70 4.12 2.14 11.53
C LEU A 70 5.02 0.91 11.66
N ARG A 71 4.73 -0.14 10.89
CA ARG A 71 5.75 -1.15 10.56
C ARG A 71 6.49 -0.70 9.30
N VAL A 72 7.82 -0.87 9.28
CA VAL A 72 8.61 -0.56 8.08
C VAL A 72 8.12 -1.44 6.92
N PRO A 73 7.60 -0.85 5.83
CA PRO A 73 7.26 -1.61 4.64
C PRO A 73 8.53 -1.99 3.86
N LYS A 74 8.40 -2.99 2.96
CA LYS A 74 9.51 -3.38 2.07
C LYS A 74 10.00 -2.23 1.19
N ALA A 75 9.07 -1.38 0.73
CA ALA A 75 9.38 -0.27 -0.17
C ALA A 75 9.65 1.05 0.60
N LYS A 76 10.83 1.64 0.40
CA LYS A 76 11.20 2.94 1.01
C LYS A 76 10.23 4.07 0.65
N ALA A 77 9.76 4.13 -0.60
CA ALA A 77 8.83 5.17 -1.04
C ALA A 77 7.48 5.10 -0.29
N LEU A 78 7.02 3.88 0.03
CA LEU A 78 5.80 3.70 0.82
C LEU A 78 6.02 4.16 2.27
N LEU A 79 7.18 3.88 2.86
CA LEU A 79 7.51 4.39 4.18
C LEU A 79 7.51 5.92 4.21
N GLU A 80 8.12 6.56 3.21
CA GLU A 80 8.14 8.02 3.11
C GLU A 80 6.74 8.61 3.01
N LEU A 81 5.88 8.05 2.15
CA LEU A 81 4.48 8.44 2.03
C LEU A 81 3.76 8.31 3.38
N ARG A 82 3.80 7.12 3.99
CA ARG A 82 3.10 6.84 5.26
C ARG A 82 3.58 7.74 6.39
N LEU A 83 4.88 8.01 6.48
CA LEU A 83 5.44 8.92 7.49
C LEU A 83 4.90 10.35 7.35
N ARG A 84 4.91 10.89 6.13
CA ARG A 84 4.42 12.26 5.88
C ARG A 84 2.91 12.36 6.14
N VAL A 85 2.14 11.38 5.67
CA VAL A 85 0.70 11.32 5.95
C VAL A 85 0.48 11.24 7.45
N ALA A 86 1.09 10.28 8.15
CA ALA A 86 0.93 10.11 9.60
C ALA A 86 1.26 11.39 10.38
N ALA A 87 2.36 12.08 10.03
CA ALA A 87 2.71 13.34 10.67
C ALA A 87 1.66 14.45 10.47
N SER A 88 0.90 14.43 9.39
CA SER A 88 -0.21 15.37 9.15
C SER A 88 -1.50 15.01 9.90
N LEU A 89 -1.63 13.75 10.37
CA LEU A 89 -2.81 13.26 11.07
C LEU A 89 -2.67 13.31 12.61
N LEU A 90 -1.45 13.49 13.12
CA LEU A 90 -1.20 13.58 14.56
C LEU A 90 -1.84 14.83 15.19
N ALA A 91 -2.14 14.77 16.48
CA ALA A 91 -2.41 15.95 17.30
C ALA A 91 -1.11 16.75 17.55
N PRO A 92 -1.19 18.04 17.94
CA PRO A 92 -0.03 18.78 18.43
C PRO A 92 0.66 18.03 19.57
N GLY A 93 1.97 17.80 19.44
CA GLY A 93 2.74 17.02 20.40
C GLY A 93 2.57 15.51 20.28
N GLY A 94 1.89 15.01 19.25
CA GLY A 94 1.70 13.57 19.01
C GLY A 94 3.00 12.82 18.68
N GLU A 95 2.96 11.50 18.80
CA GLU A 95 4.11 10.62 18.62
C GLU A 95 4.03 9.80 17.33
N LEU A 96 5.09 9.82 16.54
CA LEU A 96 5.23 8.98 15.36
C LEU A 96 6.26 7.89 15.63
N TRP A 97 5.82 6.63 15.60
CA TRP A 97 6.66 5.47 15.85
C TRP A 97 6.84 4.64 14.59
N VAL A 98 8.03 4.04 14.45
CA VAL A 98 8.35 3.12 13.36
C VAL A 98 9.07 1.89 13.91
N ALA A 99 8.54 0.70 13.61
CA ALA A 99 9.09 -0.58 14.04
C ALA A 99 9.64 -1.40 12.86
N GLY A 100 10.82 -1.99 13.02
CA GLY A 100 11.43 -2.85 11.99
C GLY A 100 12.77 -3.45 12.39
N HIS A 101 13.23 -4.43 11.61
CA HIS A 101 14.55 -5.03 11.76
C HIS A 101 15.63 -4.25 10.99
N GLY A 102 16.91 -4.47 11.34
CA GLY A 102 18.07 -3.91 10.64
C GLY A 102 18.06 -4.13 9.12
N HIS A 103 17.68 -5.35 8.70
CA HIS A 103 17.58 -5.75 7.30
C HIS A 103 16.32 -5.26 6.59
N ASP A 104 15.29 -4.85 7.34
CA ASP A 104 14.03 -4.34 6.77
C ASP A 104 14.15 -2.86 6.37
N GLY A 105 15.32 -2.24 6.55
CA GLY A 105 15.54 -0.84 6.20
C GLY A 105 15.31 0.16 7.33
N ILE A 106 15.23 -0.28 8.59
CA ILE A 106 15.02 0.60 9.76
C ILE A 106 16.08 1.71 9.89
N LYS A 107 17.28 1.52 9.34
CA LYS A 107 18.32 2.57 9.26
C LYS A 107 17.89 3.72 8.34
N GLY A 108 17.30 3.40 7.19
CA GLY A 108 16.70 4.40 6.29
C GLY A 108 15.48 5.06 6.91
N ALA A 109 14.69 4.28 7.67
CA ALA A 109 13.53 4.79 8.40
C ALA A 109 13.90 5.88 9.41
N ALA A 110 15.02 5.74 10.15
CA ALA A 110 15.47 6.76 11.09
C ALA A 110 15.69 8.13 10.42
N ARG A 111 16.33 8.14 9.24
CA ARG A 111 16.57 9.38 8.49
C ARG A 111 15.27 9.99 7.94
N LEU A 112 14.37 9.16 7.43
CA LEU A 112 13.06 9.63 6.93
C LEU A 112 12.20 10.18 8.07
N LEU A 113 12.12 9.46 9.20
CA LEU A 113 11.40 9.89 10.39
C LEU A 113 11.97 11.22 10.91
N ALA A 114 13.30 11.36 10.93
CA ALA A 114 13.92 12.59 11.36
C ALA A 114 13.57 13.80 10.48
N GLY A 115 13.51 13.59 9.17
CA GLY A 115 13.14 14.64 8.22
C GLY A 115 11.67 15.06 8.29
N VAL A 116 10.80 14.22 8.85
CA VAL A 116 9.35 14.48 8.95
C VAL A 116 8.96 14.98 10.35
N ALA A 117 9.53 14.40 11.40
CA ALA A 117 9.09 14.58 12.78
C ALA A 117 10.16 15.17 13.72
N GLY A 118 11.37 15.43 13.23
CA GLY A 118 12.47 15.99 14.05
C GLY A 118 13.28 14.92 14.80
N PRO A 119 13.87 15.23 15.96
CA PRO A 119 14.77 14.30 16.65
C PRO A 119 14.15 12.92 16.90
N VAL A 120 14.94 11.88 16.60
CA VAL A 120 14.52 10.48 16.70
C VAL A 120 15.22 9.81 17.88
N GLU A 121 14.45 9.08 18.69
CA GLU A 121 14.95 8.24 19.77
C GLU A 121 14.66 6.76 19.51
N VAL A 122 15.41 5.89 20.20
CA VAL A 122 15.14 4.46 20.20
C VAL A 122 14.23 4.15 21.39
N VAL A 123 12.93 4.05 21.14
CA VAL A 123 11.91 3.67 22.15
C VAL A 123 12.16 2.26 22.67
N ARG A 124 12.52 1.34 21.77
CA ARG A 124 12.80 -0.06 22.13
C ARG A 124 13.81 -0.70 21.20
N LEU A 125 14.70 -1.51 21.77
CA LEU A 125 15.61 -2.39 21.05
C LEU A 125 15.52 -3.79 21.66
N LYS A 126 15.01 -4.77 20.90
CA LYS A 126 14.96 -6.18 21.31
C LYS A 126 14.88 -7.07 20.07
N ARG A 127 15.35 -8.31 20.16
CA ARG A 127 15.33 -9.27 19.04
C ARG A 127 15.92 -8.71 17.74
N ARG A 128 16.97 -7.87 17.85
CA ARG A 128 17.59 -7.14 16.74
C ARG A 128 16.64 -6.19 15.96
N CYS A 129 15.43 -5.97 16.48
CA CYS A 129 14.45 -5.03 15.97
C CYS A 129 14.46 -3.74 16.81
N ARG A 130 14.09 -2.62 16.17
CA ARG A 130 13.98 -1.32 16.84
C ARG A 130 12.57 -0.79 16.68
N VAL A 131 12.10 -0.10 17.72
CA VAL A 131 11.03 0.89 17.62
C VAL A 131 11.71 2.25 17.77
N LEU A 132 11.61 3.04 16.72
CA LEU A 132 12.06 4.43 16.68
C LEU A 132 10.87 5.33 16.96
N GLY A 133 11.06 6.39 17.73
CA GLY A 133 10.03 7.36 18.05
C GLY A 133 10.49 8.77 17.78
N ALA A 134 9.57 9.64 17.37
CA ALA A 134 9.76 11.06 17.28
C ALA A 134 8.48 11.79 17.70
N ARG A 135 8.63 12.98 18.28
CA ARG A 135 7.49 13.82 18.69
C ARG A 135 7.27 14.93 17.66
N VAL A 136 6.06 15.00 17.12
CA VAL A 136 5.65 16.03 16.17
C VAL A 136 5.07 17.22 16.96
N ALA A 137 5.85 18.30 17.08
CA ALA A 137 5.44 19.48 17.87
C ALA A 137 4.13 20.11 17.35
N ARG A 138 4.00 20.20 16.03
CA ARG A 138 2.77 20.63 15.34
C ARG A 138 2.52 19.71 14.15
N PRO A 139 1.26 19.35 13.85
CA PRO A 139 0.94 18.48 12.73
C PRO A 139 1.50 19.06 11.42
N ALA A 140 2.01 18.20 10.55
CA ALA A 140 2.47 18.61 9.23
C ALA A 140 1.28 19.01 8.33
N GLU A 141 1.58 19.74 7.26
CA GLU A 141 0.56 20.07 6.25
C GLU A 141 -0.06 18.80 5.64
N PRO A 142 -1.34 18.84 5.26
CA PRO A 142 -1.99 17.74 4.54
C PRO A 142 -1.18 17.32 3.31
N VAL A 143 -1.03 16.01 3.12
CA VAL A 143 -0.27 15.45 2.01
C VAL A 143 -1.20 15.18 0.82
N ASP A 144 -0.88 15.75 -0.34
CA ASP A 144 -1.47 15.31 -1.60
C ASP A 144 -0.83 13.98 -2.03
N LEU A 145 -1.63 12.92 -2.06
CA LEU A 145 -1.17 11.58 -2.45
C LEU A 145 -0.70 11.55 -3.92
N ALA A 146 -1.28 12.38 -4.78
CA ALA A 146 -0.91 12.45 -6.19
C ALA A 146 0.51 12.99 -6.38
N SER A 147 1.05 13.76 -5.42
CA SER A 147 2.44 14.26 -5.48
C SER A 147 3.48 13.14 -5.35
N PHE A 148 3.07 11.95 -4.91
CA PHE A 148 3.92 10.75 -4.82
C PHE A 148 3.77 9.83 -6.02
N ALA A 149 2.85 10.13 -6.93
CA ALA A 149 2.64 9.34 -8.12
C ALA A 149 3.85 9.41 -9.06
N ARG A 150 4.21 8.27 -9.63
CA ARG A 150 5.14 8.20 -10.76
C ARG A 150 4.35 7.87 -12.01
N ARG A 151 4.67 8.56 -13.10
CA ARG A 151 4.10 8.32 -14.41
C ARG A 151 5.17 7.76 -15.34
N PHE A 152 4.82 6.73 -16.09
CA PHE A 152 5.67 6.15 -17.12
C PHE A 152 4.82 5.70 -18.31
N LYS A 153 5.48 5.42 -19.43
CA LYS A 153 4.80 5.01 -20.66
C LYS A 153 5.03 3.53 -20.92
N VAL A 154 4.00 2.82 -21.35
CA VAL A 154 4.06 1.41 -21.72
C VAL A 154 3.61 1.24 -23.18
N PRO A 155 4.35 0.51 -24.04
CA PRO A 155 3.92 0.25 -25.40
C PRO A 155 2.55 -0.43 -25.47
N ALA A 156 1.65 0.07 -26.32
CA ALA A 156 0.32 -0.51 -26.54
C ALA A 156 -0.20 -0.24 -27.96
N PRO A 157 -1.24 -0.97 -28.40
CA PRO A 157 -1.89 -0.71 -29.69
C PRO A 157 -2.43 0.72 -29.78
N GLY A 158 -2.13 1.42 -30.87
CA GLY A 158 -2.58 2.79 -31.10
C GLY A 158 -1.80 3.87 -30.34
N GLY A 159 -0.72 3.52 -29.65
CA GLY A 159 0.16 4.47 -28.94
C GLY A 159 0.49 3.99 -27.52
N PRO A 160 1.48 4.61 -26.86
CA PRO A 160 1.86 4.23 -25.51
C PRO A 160 0.76 4.59 -24.49
N LEU A 161 0.50 3.70 -23.54
CA LEU A 161 -0.34 3.98 -22.37
C LEU A 161 0.41 4.89 -21.40
N ALA A 162 -0.30 5.87 -20.84
CA ALA A 162 0.16 6.61 -19.67
C ALA A 162 -0.18 5.83 -18.40
N VAL A 163 0.82 5.27 -17.72
CA VAL A 163 0.61 4.50 -16.49
C VAL A 163 0.93 5.35 -15.29
N THR A 164 0.02 5.40 -14.34
CA THR A 164 0.21 6.04 -13.04
C THR A 164 0.43 4.96 -11.98
N SER A 165 1.47 5.12 -11.16
CA SER A 165 1.80 4.23 -10.06
C SER A 165 1.98 5.01 -8.77
N LEU A 166 1.51 4.47 -7.65
CA LEU A 166 1.65 5.04 -6.30
C LEU A 166 2.63 4.22 -5.46
N PRO A 167 3.26 4.81 -4.42
CA PRO A 167 4.07 4.03 -3.49
C PRO A 167 3.24 2.90 -2.86
N GLY A 168 3.82 1.70 -2.80
CA GLY A 168 3.14 0.48 -2.35
C GLY A 168 2.69 -0.41 -3.50
N VAL A 169 2.49 0.15 -4.70
CA VAL A 169 2.19 -0.64 -5.90
C VAL A 169 3.43 -1.40 -6.38
N PHE A 170 3.24 -2.62 -6.87
CA PHE A 170 4.29 -3.46 -7.43
C PHE A 170 5.09 -2.74 -8.53
N ASN A 171 6.42 -2.89 -8.49
CA ASN A 171 7.39 -2.24 -9.37
C ASN A 171 7.16 -0.73 -9.59
N HIS A 172 6.81 -0.01 -8.51
CA HIS A 172 6.44 1.39 -8.56
C HIS A 172 7.36 2.27 -9.43
N GLY A 173 6.76 2.91 -10.44
CA GLY A 173 7.42 3.86 -11.34
C GLY A 173 8.12 3.25 -12.55
N ALA A 174 8.01 1.93 -12.78
CA ALA A 174 8.57 1.28 -13.96
C ALA A 174 7.70 0.10 -14.43
N LEU A 175 7.86 -0.29 -15.69
CA LEU A 175 7.30 -1.52 -16.21
C LEU A 175 8.13 -2.71 -15.72
N ASP A 176 7.47 -3.71 -15.15
CA ASP A 176 8.12 -4.96 -14.74
C ASP A 176 8.45 -5.83 -15.95
N ARG A 177 9.55 -6.61 -15.87
CA ARG A 177 10.00 -7.47 -16.96
C ARG A 177 9.03 -8.62 -17.22
N GLY A 178 8.46 -9.21 -16.17
CA GLY A 178 7.44 -10.26 -16.31
C GLY A 178 6.17 -9.72 -16.96
N THR A 179 5.74 -8.53 -16.54
CA THR A 179 4.61 -7.82 -17.19
C THR A 179 4.91 -7.49 -18.65
N ALA A 180 6.12 -7.02 -18.98
CA ALA A 180 6.51 -6.74 -20.37
C ALA A 180 6.45 -7.99 -21.26
N LEU A 181 7.01 -9.11 -20.78
CA LEU A 181 6.95 -10.39 -21.50
C LEU A 181 5.50 -10.84 -21.72
N LEU A 182 4.65 -10.70 -20.70
CA LEU A 182 3.24 -11.06 -20.80
C LEU A 182 2.49 -10.21 -21.84
N LEU A 183 2.76 -8.90 -21.91
CA LEU A 183 2.21 -8.02 -22.93
C LEU A 183 2.62 -8.44 -24.36
N GLU A 184 3.86 -8.89 -24.57
CA GLU A 184 4.31 -9.41 -25.86
C GLU A 184 3.51 -10.65 -26.28
N GLN A 185 3.29 -11.60 -25.35
CA GLN A 185 2.50 -12.81 -25.62
C GLN A 185 1.03 -12.49 -25.89
N LEU A 186 0.43 -11.58 -25.13
CA LEU A 186 -0.93 -11.09 -25.38
C LEU A 186 -1.05 -10.37 -26.73
N GLY A 187 0.03 -9.70 -27.17
CA GLY A 187 0.11 -9.02 -28.46
C GLY A 187 0.14 -9.98 -29.65
N ALA A 188 0.80 -11.14 -29.51
CA ALA A 188 0.85 -12.19 -30.52
C ALA A 188 -0.44 -13.00 -30.60
N ALA A 189 -1.22 -13.06 -29.52
CA ALA A 189 -2.48 -13.79 -29.50
C ALA A 189 -3.57 -13.09 -30.35
N VAL A 190 -4.38 -13.89 -31.06
CA VAL A 190 -5.63 -13.45 -31.74
C VAL A 190 -6.92 -14.00 -31.08
N PRO A 191 -7.20 -13.72 -29.81
CA PRO A 191 -8.39 -14.24 -29.14
C PRO A 191 -9.57 -13.27 -29.19
N ALA A 192 -10.76 -13.86 -29.18
CA ALA A 192 -12.05 -13.21 -29.05
C ALA A 192 -12.45 -13.08 -27.57
N TRP A 193 -11.60 -12.49 -26.73
CA TRP A 193 -11.93 -12.23 -25.33
C TRP A 193 -13.10 -11.25 -25.23
N LYS A 194 -14.17 -11.64 -24.53
CA LYS A 194 -15.33 -10.79 -24.25
C LYS A 194 -15.37 -10.38 -22.79
N ARG A 195 -14.91 -11.23 -21.87
CA ARG A 195 -14.81 -10.95 -20.44
C ARG A 195 -13.43 -11.32 -19.91
N VAL A 196 -12.74 -10.36 -19.32
CA VAL A 196 -11.35 -10.49 -18.87
C VAL A 196 -11.21 -10.04 -17.42
N LEU A 197 -10.47 -10.81 -16.62
CA LEU A 197 -10.05 -10.42 -15.28
C LEU A 197 -8.53 -10.22 -15.22
N ASP A 198 -8.08 -9.03 -14.81
CA ASP A 198 -6.72 -8.73 -14.38
C ASP A 198 -6.63 -8.91 -12.86
N LEU A 199 -6.09 -10.05 -12.44
CA LEU A 199 -6.00 -10.48 -11.04
C LEU A 199 -4.68 -10.04 -10.42
N GLY A 200 -4.75 -9.17 -9.40
CA GLY A 200 -3.58 -8.50 -8.84
C GLY A 200 -3.11 -7.37 -9.75
N CYS A 201 -4.03 -6.45 -10.08
CA CYS A 201 -3.85 -5.52 -11.19
C CYS A 201 -2.74 -4.48 -10.99
N GLY A 202 -2.29 -4.23 -9.75
CA GLY A 202 -1.19 -3.31 -9.47
C GLY A 202 -1.45 -1.90 -10.00
N ALA A 203 -0.64 -1.43 -10.96
CA ALA A 203 -0.84 -0.12 -11.60
C ALA A 203 -1.86 -0.13 -12.77
N GLY A 204 -2.50 -1.27 -13.01
CA GLY A 204 -3.52 -1.46 -14.05
C GLY A 204 -2.96 -1.64 -15.46
N VAL A 205 -1.69 -2.02 -15.59
CA VAL A 205 -1.00 -2.09 -16.89
C VAL A 205 -1.65 -3.12 -17.82
N LEU A 206 -1.89 -4.33 -17.33
CA LEU A 206 -2.46 -5.42 -18.13
C LEU A 206 -3.91 -5.13 -18.49
N GLY A 207 -4.74 -4.79 -17.50
CA GLY A 207 -6.13 -4.39 -17.70
C GLY A 207 -6.29 -3.23 -18.70
N ALA A 208 -5.53 -2.14 -18.53
CA ALA A 208 -5.60 -1.00 -19.45
C ALA A 208 -5.15 -1.35 -20.87
N TRP A 209 -4.10 -2.17 -21.00
CA TRP A 209 -3.64 -2.64 -22.32
C TRP A 209 -4.69 -3.50 -23.02
N ILE A 210 -5.35 -4.40 -22.28
CA ILE A 210 -6.40 -5.26 -22.83
C ILE A 210 -7.63 -4.43 -23.21
N ALA A 211 -8.08 -3.51 -22.34
CA ALA A 211 -9.21 -2.62 -22.62
C ALA A 211 -8.97 -1.78 -23.88
N ARG A 212 -7.75 -1.26 -24.07
CA ARG A 212 -7.36 -0.55 -25.29
C ARG A 212 -7.37 -1.44 -26.53
N ARG A 213 -6.84 -2.66 -26.42
CA ARG A 213 -6.76 -3.61 -27.55
C ARG A 213 -8.13 -4.20 -27.92
N LYS A 214 -9.04 -4.33 -26.96
CA LYS A 214 -10.37 -4.93 -27.11
C LYS A 214 -11.44 -3.99 -26.50
N PRO A 215 -11.80 -2.89 -27.19
CA PRO A 215 -12.77 -1.93 -26.66
C PRO A 215 -14.17 -2.50 -26.41
N THR A 216 -14.50 -3.65 -27.03
CA THR A 216 -15.79 -4.35 -26.84
C THR A 216 -15.75 -5.37 -25.71
N ALA A 217 -14.60 -5.63 -25.09
CA ALA A 217 -14.48 -6.56 -23.98
C ALA A 217 -14.86 -5.88 -22.66
N THR A 218 -15.54 -6.61 -21.79
CA THR A 218 -15.69 -6.25 -20.38
C THR A 218 -14.39 -6.61 -19.66
N VAL A 219 -13.66 -5.60 -19.21
CA VAL A 219 -12.40 -5.78 -18.46
C VAL A 219 -12.65 -5.42 -17.00
N GLU A 220 -12.29 -6.35 -16.13
CA GLU A 220 -12.35 -6.20 -14.68
C GLU A 220 -10.92 -6.27 -14.13
N LEU A 221 -10.57 -5.36 -13.22
CA LEU A 221 -9.30 -5.31 -12.53
C LEU A 221 -9.58 -5.57 -11.05
N LEU A 222 -8.81 -6.46 -10.42
CA LEU A 222 -8.96 -6.81 -9.01
C LEU A 222 -7.63 -6.64 -8.29
N ASP A 223 -7.63 -5.96 -7.15
CA ASP A 223 -6.48 -5.94 -6.25
C ASP A 223 -6.92 -5.83 -4.79
N VAL A 224 -6.13 -6.42 -3.90
CA VAL A 224 -6.32 -6.33 -2.44
C VAL A 224 -5.74 -5.05 -1.87
N SER A 225 -4.88 -4.35 -2.63
CA SER A 225 -4.27 -3.11 -2.22
C SER A 225 -5.09 -1.90 -2.66
N ALA A 226 -5.50 -1.08 -1.69
CA ALA A 226 -6.16 0.20 -1.95
C ALA A 226 -5.29 1.13 -2.82
N THR A 227 -3.95 1.07 -2.67
CA THR A 227 -3.03 1.87 -3.49
C THR A 227 -2.97 1.40 -4.93
N ALA A 228 -3.02 0.08 -5.17
CA ALA A 228 -3.09 -0.51 -6.50
C ALA A 228 -4.40 -0.16 -7.20
N VAL A 229 -5.52 -0.26 -6.49
CA VAL A 229 -6.84 0.13 -7.02
C VAL A 229 -6.88 1.61 -7.40
N ALA A 230 -6.36 2.50 -6.55
CA ALA A 230 -6.27 3.92 -6.85
C ALA A 230 -5.38 4.21 -8.08
N ALA A 231 -4.21 3.56 -8.16
CA ALA A 231 -3.30 3.68 -9.30
C ALA A 231 -3.93 3.16 -10.60
N SER A 232 -4.60 2.00 -10.56
CA SER A 232 -5.27 1.39 -11.70
C SER A 232 -6.40 2.26 -12.23
N ARG A 233 -7.24 2.83 -11.35
CA ARG A 233 -8.28 3.80 -11.73
C ARG A 233 -7.69 5.04 -12.39
N GLN A 234 -6.59 5.57 -11.85
CA GLN A 234 -5.91 6.71 -12.46
C GLN A 234 -5.32 6.37 -13.83
N THR A 235 -4.69 5.20 -13.99
CA THR A 235 -4.20 4.71 -15.28
C THR A 235 -5.34 4.61 -16.31
N LEU A 236 -6.49 4.04 -15.94
CA LEU A 236 -7.65 3.96 -16.84
C LEU A 236 -8.13 5.36 -17.25
N SER A 237 -8.29 6.26 -16.28
CA SER A 237 -8.70 7.65 -16.50
C SER A 237 -7.73 8.41 -17.40
N ASP A 238 -6.42 8.31 -17.16
CA ASP A 238 -5.37 8.99 -17.93
C ASP A 238 -5.35 8.56 -19.41
N ASN A 239 -5.95 7.40 -19.73
CA ASN A 239 -6.04 6.86 -21.08
C ASN A 239 -7.45 6.88 -21.65
N GLY A 240 -8.45 7.42 -20.94
CA GLY A 240 -9.86 7.42 -21.38
C GLY A 240 -10.39 6.01 -21.64
N LEU A 241 -10.09 5.07 -20.75
CA LEU A 241 -10.50 3.67 -20.85
C LEU A 241 -11.53 3.33 -19.78
N ASP A 242 -12.57 2.59 -20.17
CA ASP A 242 -13.58 2.08 -19.26
C ASP A 242 -13.28 0.63 -18.86
N ALA A 243 -13.18 0.40 -17.55
CA ALA A 243 -13.06 -0.93 -16.95
C ALA A 243 -13.54 -0.86 -15.49
N VAL A 244 -13.98 -2.01 -14.94
CA VAL A 244 -14.39 -2.09 -13.54
C VAL A 244 -13.16 -2.38 -12.68
N VAL A 245 -12.95 -1.61 -11.60
CA VAL A 245 -11.83 -1.84 -10.67
C VAL A 245 -12.35 -2.16 -9.28
N HIS A 246 -12.10 -3.39 -8.85
CA HIS A 246 -12.52 -3.98 -7.59
C HIS A 246 -11.41 -3.86 -6.54
N HIS A 247 -11.76 -3.26 -5.39
CA HIS A 247 -10.98 -3.40 -4.15
C HIS A 247 -11.64 -4.49 -3.34
N ALA A 248 -11.21 -5.74 -3.58
CA ALA A 248 -11.85 -6.92 -3.02
C ALA A 248 -10.87 -8.09 -2.95
N LEU A 249 -11.24 -9.10 -2.17
CA LEU A 249 -10.63 -10.42 -2.23
C LEU A 249 -11.31 -11.25 -3.33
N VAL A 250 -10.60 -12.25 -3.85
CA VAL A 250 -11.11 -13.08 -4.96
C VAL A 250 -12.44 -13.76 -4.61
N ASP A 251 -12.59 -14.16 -3.35
CA ASP A 251 -13.80 -14.81 -2.82
C ASP A 251 -14.99 -13.87 -2.61
N GLU A 252 -14.80 -12.56 -2.81
CA GLU A 252 -15.86 -11.54 -2.73
C GLU A 252 -16.42 -11.18 -4.12
N LEU A 253 -15.78 -11.65 -5.20
CA LEU A 253 -16.30 -11.44 -6.55
C LEU A 253 -17.52 -12.35 -6.83
N PRO A 254 -18.53 -11.86 -7.58
CA PRO A 254 -19.61 -12.71 -8.04
C PRO A 254 -19.09 -13.88 -8.88
N GLU A 255 -19.75 -15.04 -8.78
CA GLU A 255 -19.46 -16.17 -9.65
C GLU A 255 -19.59 -15.78 -11.12
N ALA A 256 -18.53 -16.06 -11.89
CA ALA A 256 -18.40 -15.63 -13.26
C ALA A 256 -17.46 -16.55 -14.05
N VAL A 257 -17.74 -16.71 -15.34
CA VAL A 257 -16.83 -17.33 -16.31
C VAL A 257 -16.11 -16.23 -17.06
N TYR A 258 -14.77 -16.29 -17.08
CA TYR A 258 -13.91 -15.36 -17.81
C TYR A 258 -13.30 -16.06 -19.02
N ASP A 259 -13.22 -15.37 -20.15
CA ASP A 259 -12.51 -15.87 -21.34
C ASP A 259 -10.99 -15.81 -21.13
N LEU A 260 -10.54 -14.90 -20.27
CA LEU A 260 -9.15 -14.74 -19.86
C LEU A 260 -9.09 -14.28 -18.41
N VAL A 261 -8.30 -14.98 -17.60
CA VAL A 261 -7.76 -14.45 -16.35
C VAL A 261 -6.27 -14.24 -16.57
N VAL A 262 -5.81 -13.00 -16.39
CA VAL A 262 -4.40 -12.62 -16.52
C VAL A 262 -3.88 -12.18 -15.16
N SER A 263 -2.64 -12.54 -14.84
CA SER A 263 -2.01 -12.15 -13.57
C SER A 263 -0.50 -12.19 -13.72
N ASN A 264 0.18 -11.27 -13.02
CA ASN A 264 1.61 -11.31 -12.75
C ASN A 264 1.80 -11.38 -11.23
N PRO A 265 1.66 -12.56 -10.61
CA PRO A 265 1.67 -12.69 -9.16
C PRO A 265 3.05 -12.38 -8.55
N PRO A 266 3.09 -11.93 -7.28
CA PRO A 266 4.31 -11.56 -6.57
C PRO A 266 5.24 -12.73 -6.19
#